data_AF-S4GU80-F1
#
_entry.id   AF-S4GU80-F1
#
_cell.length_a   1.000
_cell.length_b   1.000
_cell.length_c   1.000
_cell.angle_alpha   90.00
_cell.angle_beta   90.00
_cell.angle_gamma   90.00
#
_symmetry.space_group_name_H-M   'P 1'
#
loop_
_entity.id
_entity.type
_entity.pdbx_description
1 polymer ?
#
loop_
_entity_poly.entity_id
_entity_poly.type
_entity_poly.pdbx_seq_one_letter_code
_entity_poly.pdbx_strand_id
1 'polypeptide(L)'
;LQAAAHECAAKSGRYMPLSTWTLQNSGQILYGRIEIPLQIGTVGGAISSLPMSKVALQVAEVENANDFRNVLAAVGLVQNLAALRALAGPGIQAGHMRLQAANIAIASGAHGDEIQKVVHALLNEKRSDLNTNSARMILDNLRKDKNT
;
A
#
# COMPACT_ATOMS: atom_id res chain seq x y z
N LEU A 1 -6.51 -20.33 12.06
CA LEU A 1 -5.92 -18.97 12.16
C LEU A 1 -6.83 -17.91 11.53
N GLN A 2 -7.11 -17.97 10.23
CA GLN A 2 -7.91 -16.95 9.54
C GLN A 2 -9.31 -16.75 10.14
N ALA A 3 -10.06 -17.83 10.40
CA ALA A 3 -11.40 -17.73 10.99
C ALA A 3 -11.39 -16.96 12.32
N ALA A 4 -10.51 -17.34 13.25
CA ALA A 4 -10.36 -16.66 14.54
C ALA A 4 -9.94 -15.18 14.40
N ALA A 5 -9.08 -14.86 13.42
CA ALA A 5 -8.69 -13.48 13.15
C ALA A 5 -9.88 -12.63 12.67
N HIS A 6 -10.66 -13.15 11.72
CA HIS A 6 -11.84 -12.45 11.19
C HIS A 6 -12.99 -12.37 12.21
N GLU A 7 -13.16 -13.39 13.05
CA GLU A 7 -14.08 -13.34 14.18
C GLU A 7 -13.66 -12.26 15.19
N CYS A 8 -12.37 -12.21 15.56
CA CYS A 8 -11.83 -11.17 16.44
C CYS A 8 -12.04 -9.76 15.85
N ALA A 9 -11.88 -9.61 14.53
CA ALA A 9 -12.13 -8.35 13.83
C ALA A 9 -13.59 -7.91 13.95
N ALA A 10 -14.55 -8.85 14.08
CA ALA A 10 -15.98 -8.57 14.19
C ALA A 10 -16.50 -8.56 15.65
N LYS A 11 -15.65 -8.82 16.66
CA LYS A 11 -16.08 -9.05 18.06
C LYS A 11 -16.86 -7.92 18.71
N SER A 12 -16.73 -6.69 18.19
CA SER A 12 -17.44 -5.50 18.67
C SER A 12 -18.80 -5.28 17.99
N GLY A 13 -19.27 -6.22 17.16
CA GLY A 13 -20.50 -6.11 16.37
C GLY A 13 -20.31 -5.43 15.01
N ARG A 14 -19.10 -4.90 14.72
CA ARG A 14 -18.71 -4.39 13.41
C ARG A 14 -17.34 -4.93 13.05
N TYR A 15 -17.13 -5.26 11.78
CA TYR A 15 -15.81 -5.65 11.29
C TYR A 15 -14.85 -4.45 11.36
N MET A 16 -13.78 -4.58 12.15
CA MET A 16 -12.80 -3.53 12.44
C MET A 16 -11.37 -4.00 12.11
N PRO A 17 -10.43 -3.06 11.90
CA PRO A 17 -9.02 -3.40 11.75
C PRO A 17 -8.47 -4.14 12.98
N LEU A 18 -7.59 -5.12 12.74
CA LEU A 18 -6.89 -5.86 13.80
C LEU A 18 -5.62 -5.13 14.31
N SER A 19 -5.14 -4.15 13.54
CA SER A 19 -4.02 -3.28 13.90
C SER A 19 -4.48 -1.83 14.04
N THR A 20 -3.78 -1.09 14.90
CA THR A 20 -3.98 0.35 15.10
C THR A 20 -2.65 1.06 14.92
N TRP A 21 -2.69 2.21 14.25
CA TRP A 21 -1.55 3.09 14.07
C TRP A 21 -1.91 4.48 14.61
N THR A 22 -1.05 5.04 15.47
CA THR A 22 -1.25 6.36 16.07
C THR A 22 0.06 7.15 16.04
N LEU A 23 -0.07 8.48 15.92
CA LEU A 23 1.07 9.38 16.08
C LEU A 23 1.22 9.74 17.56
N GLN A 24 2.44 9.62 18.06
CA GLN A 24 2.83 9.98 19.43
C GLN A 24 3.95 11.03 19.39
N ASN A 25 4.26 11.62 20.55
CA ASN A 25 5.30 12.64 20.71
C ASN A 25 5.16 13.78 19.70
N SER A 26 3.98 14.41 19.67
CA SER A 26 3.66 15.52 18.77
C SER A 26 3.89 15.21 17.28
N GLY A 27 3.71 13.95 16.88
CA GLY A 27 3.84 13.52 15.48
C GLY A 27 5.21 12.97 15.09
N GLN A 28 6.15 12.84 16.02
CA GLN A 28 7.50 12.34 15.72
C GLN A 28 7.57 10.82 15.61
N ILE A 29 6.73 10.10 16.35
CA ILE A 29 6.77 8.63 16.40
C ILE A 29 5.45 8.06 15.91
N LEU A 30 5.52 7.19 14.91
CA LEU A 30 4.40 6.38 14.47
C LEU A 30 4.39 5.07 15.29
N TYR A 31 3.37 4.91 16.14
CA TYR A 31 3.20 3.76 17.01
C TYR A 31 2.19 2.78 16.42
N GLY A 32 2.62 1.53 16.21
CA GLY A 32 1.78 0.44 15.71
C GLY A 32 1.50 -0.59 16.79
N ARG A 33 0.26 -1.05 16.86
CA ARG A 33 -0.17 -2.15 17.74
C ARG A 33 -1.02 -3.13 16.96
N ILE A 34 -0.84 -4.42 17.23
CA ILE A 34 -1.70 -5.49 16.71
C ILE A 34 -2.08 -6.40 17.87
N GLU A 35 -3.33 -6.87 17.88
CA GLU A 35 -3.80 -7.85 18.86
C GLU A 35 -4.66 -8.87 18.13
N ILE A 36 -4.16 -10.10 18.03
CA ILE A 36 -4.78 -11.15 17.22
C ILE A 36 -4.74 -12.51 17.94
N PRO A 37 -5.82 -13.30 17.87
CA PRO A 37 -5.81 -14.66 18.42
C PRO A 37 -4.97 -15.57 17.51
N LEU A 38 -3.87 -16.08 18.06
CA LEU A 38 -2.96 -16.97 17.36
C LEU A 38 -2.90 -18.32 18.06
N GLN A 39 -3.74 -19.26 17.63
CA GLN A 39 -3.71 -20.63 18.16
C GLN A 39 -2.69 -21.46 17.36
N ILE A 40 -1.44 -21.45 17.84
CA ILE A 40 -0.27 -22.02 17.17
C ILE A 40 0.54 -22.84 18.19
N GLY A 41 1.13 -23.95 17.75
CA GLY A 41 2.09 -24.75 18.53
C GLY A 41 3.46 -24.83 17.85
N THR A 42 4.50 -25.14 18.63
CA THR A 42 5.87 -25.37 18.14
C THR A 42 6.23 -26.86 18.01
N VAL A 43 5.30 -27.74 18.37
CA VAL A 43 5.46 -29.21 18.36
C VAL A 43 4.21 -29.88 17.81
N GLY A 44 4.39 -31.05 17.19
CA GLY A 44 3.30 -31.91 16.71
C GLY A 44 2.89 -31.68 15.26
N GLY A 45 2.17 -32.66 14.71
CA GLY A 45 1.66 -32.63 13.34
C GLY A 45 2.75 -32.38 12.29
N ALA A 46 2.43 -31.53 11.31
CA ALA A 46 3.32 -31.19 10.20
C ALA A 46 4.65 -30.57 10.65
N ILE A 47 4.67 -29.89 11.81
CA ILE A 47 5.88 -29.24 12.35
C ILE A 47 6.94 -30.30 12.72
N SER A 48 6.50 -31.43 13.28
CA SER A 48 7.40 -32.53 13.65
C SER A 48 7.77 -33.43 12.48
N SER A 49 6.88 -33.57 11.48
CA SER A 49 7.07 -34.48 10.35
C SER A 49 7.79 -33.85 9.15
N LEU A 50 7.75 -32.52 8.97
CA LEU A 50 8.38 -31.83 7.85
C LEU A 50 9.76 -31.27 8.25
N PRO A 51 10.86 -31.71 7.62
CA PRO A 51 12.20 -31.19 7.92
C PRO A 51 12.31 -29.66 7.76
N MET A 52 11.67 -29.10 6.73
CA MET A 52 11.69 -27.65 6.47
C MET A 52 11.01 -26.84 7.58
N SER A 53 10.00 -27.38 8.25
CA SER A 53 9.35 -26.68 9.37
C SER A 53 10.28 -26.55 10.57
N LYS A 54 11.13 -27.56 10.83
CA LYS A 54 12.15 -27.50 11.89
C LYS A 54 13.22 -26.46 11.59
N VAL A 55 13.70 -26.43 10.34
CA VAL A 55 14.67 -25.41 9.88
C VAL A 55 14.08 -24.00 10.01
N ALA A 56 12.82 -23.80 9.61
CA ALA A 56 12.17 -22.50 9.72
C ALA A 56 12.05 -22.03 11.18
N LEU A 57 11.74 -22.92 12.13
CA LEU A 57 11.70 -22.58 13.56
C LEU A 57 13.08 -22.24 14.12
N GLN A 58 14.13 -22.94 13.67
CA GLN A 58 15.52 -22.63 14.05
C GLN A 58 15.97 -21.27 13.54
N VAL A 59 15.68 -20.95 12.28
CA VAL A 59 15.98 -19.63 11.68
C VAL A 59 15.19 -18.51 12.35
N ALA A 60 13.95 -18.79 12.77
CA ALA A 60 13.12 -17.82 13.48
C ALA A 60 13.54 -17.63 14.95
N GLU A 61 14.49 -18.43 15.47
CA GLU A 61 15.00 -18.38 16.85
C GLU A 61 13.87 -18.42 17.90
N VAL A 62 12.85 -19.25 17.68
CA VAL A 62 11.71 -19.37 18.59
C VAL A 62 11.87 -20.57 19.51
N GLU A 63 11.91 -20.33 20.83
CA GLU A 63 12.10 -21.40 21.82
C GLU A 63 10.76 -22.05 22.21
N ASN A 64 9.68 -21.27 22.21
CA ASN A 64 8.37 -21.72 22.63
C ASN A 64 7.22 -21.11 21.80
N ALA A 65 6.00 -21.60 22.05
CA ALA A 65 4.83 -21.17 21.30
C ALA A 65 4.43 -19.70 21.56
N ASN A 66 4.77 -19.11 22.71
CA ASN A 66 4.55 -17.68 22.94
C ASN A 66 5.47 -16.84 22.06
N ASP A 67 6.75 -17.19 21.98
CA ASP A 67 7.72 -16.47 21.13
C ASP A 67 7.26 -16.52 19.68
N PHE A 68 6.85 -17.71 19.21
CA PHE A 68 6.39 -17.85 17.84
C PHE A 68 5.10 -17.05 17.58
N ARG A 69 4.16 -16.97 18.54
CA ARG A 69 3.01 -16.06 18.44
C ARG A 69 3.43 -14.60 18.30
N ASN A 70 4.39 -14.14 19.11
CA ASN A 70 4.87 -12.76 19.09
C ASN A 70 5.56 -12.43 17.75
N VAL A 71 6.41 -13.33 17.25
CA VAL A 71 7.05 -13.18 15.93
C VAL A 71 5.99 -13.09 14.83
N LEU A 72 5.00 -13.99 14.81
CA LEU A 72 3.93 -13.96 13.81
C LEU A 72 3.11 -12.66 13.87
N ALA A 73 2.77 -12.18 15.06
CA ALA A 73 2.06 -10.92 15.25
C ALA A 73 2.91 -9.74 14.76
N ALA A 74 4.21 -9.70 15.09
CA ALA A 74 5.13 -8.67 14.64
C ALA A 74 5.26 -8.66 13.11
N VAL A 75 5.42 -9.82 12.47
CA VAL A 75 5.46 -9.96 11.01
C VAL A 75 4.17 -9.43 10.39
N GLY A 76 3.00 -9.77 10.96
CA GLY A 76 1.72 -9.25 10.51
C GLY A 76 1.62 -7.72 10.59
N LEU A 77 2.12 -7.12 11.67
CA LEU A 77 2.16 -5.67 11.84
C LEU A 77 3.12 -5.00 10.85
N VAL A 78 4.31 -5.58 10.61
CA VAL A 78 5.27 -5.07 9.62
C VAL A 78 4.72 -5.16 8.20
N GLN A 79 4.07 -6.27 7.85
CA GLN A 79 3.40 -6.43 6.55
C GLN A 79 2.30 -5.39 6.36
N ASN A 80 1.51 -5.14 7.41
CA ASN A 80 0.49 -4.09 7.41
C ASN A 80 1.11 -2.70 7.21
N LEU A 81 2.21 -2.38 7.91
CA LEU A 81 2.94 -1.12 7.73
C LEU A 81 3.45 -0.95 6.29
N ALA A 82 4.06 -2.00 5.73
CA ALA A 82 4.58 -1.99 4.37
C ALA A 82 3.46 -1.72 3.35
N ALA A 83 2.30 -2.34 3.52
CA ALA A 83 1.12 -2.10 2.68
C ALA A 83 0.61 -0.65 2.80
N LEU A 84 0.45 -0.14 4.03
CA LEU A 84 0.05 1.25 4.26
C LEU A 84 1.04 2.24 3.64
N ARG A 85 2.34 2.00 3.81
CA ARG A 85 3.40 2.82 3.22
C ARG A 85 3.39 2.77 1.70
N ALA A 86 3.12 1.61 1.10
CA ALA A 86 3.00 1.50 -0.35
C ALA A 86 1.81 2.31 -0.88
N LEU A 87 0.65 2.23 -0.22
CA LEU A 87 -0.57 2.95 -0.60
C LEU A 87 -0.47 4.47 -0.41
N ALA A 88 0.13 4.90 0.71
CA ALA A 88 0.32 6.32 1.02
C ALA A 88 1.59 6.90 0.39
N GLY A 89 2.49 6.05 -0.10
CA GLY A 89 3.78 6.46 -0.64
C GLY A 89 3.69 7.07 -2.04
N PRO A 90 4.71 7.86 -2.42
CA PRO A 90 4.70 8.59 -3.69
C PRO A 90 4.75 7.68 -4.91
N GLY A 91 5.23 6.44 -4.80
CA GLY A 91 5.40 5.53 -5.93
C GLY A 91 4.09 5.16 -6.61
N ILE A 92 3.13 4.60 -5.85
CA ILE A 92 1.82 4.22 -6.38
C ILE A 92 1.04 5.48 -6.80
N GLN A 93 1.08 6.53 -5.97
CA GLN A 93 0.38 7.78 -6.25
C GLN A 93 0.88 8.45 -7.55
N ALA A 94 2.20 8.54 -7.77
CA ALA A 94 2.76 9.10 -8.99
C ALA A 94 2.39 8.30 -10.24
N GLY A 95 2.34 6.96 -10.12
CA GLY A 95 1.87 6.08 -11.19
C GLY A 95 0.41 6.37 -11.56
N HIS A 96 -0.48 6.43 -10.56
CA HIS A 96 -1.88 6.76 -10.77
C HIS A 96 -2.09 8.16 -11.33
N MET A 97 -1.37 9.17 -10.83
CA MET A 97 -1.45 10.54 -11.35
C MET A 97 -1.02 10.61 -12.81
N ARG A 98 0.05 9.91 -13.20
CA ARG A 98 0.48 9.85 -14.60
C ARG A 98 -0.56 9.18 -15.49
N LEU A 99 -1.16 8.09 -15.02
CA LEU A 99 -2.25 7.42 -15.75
C LEU A 99 -3.50 8.31 -15.87
N GLN A 100 -3.88 8.98 -14.79
CA GLN A 100 -4.99 9.92 -14.77
C GLN A 100 -4.75 11.10 -15.73
N ALA A 101 -3.55 11.69 -15.71
CA ALA A 101 -3.17 12.76 -16.64
C ALA A 101 -3.23 12.28 -18.10
N ALA A 102 -2.80 11.03 -18.37
CA ALA A 102 -2.88 10.46 -19.72
C ALA A 102 -4.33 10.29 -20.18
N ASN A 103 -5.20 9.78 -19.30
CA ASN A 103 -6.63 9.65 -19.58
C ASN A 103 -7.29 11.00 -19.84
N ILE A 104 -6.94 12.03 -19.08
CA ILE A 104 -7.43 13.40 -19.28
C ILE A 104 -6.94 13.95 -20.62
N ALA A 105 -5.65 13.78 -20.95
CA ALA A 105 -5.09 14.23 -22.23
C ALA A 105 -5.81 13.57 -23.43
N ILE A 106 -6.06 12.26 -23.35
CA ILE A 106 -6.81 11.51 -24.37
C ILE A 106 -8.25 12.04 -24.47
N ALA A 107 -8.94 12.21 -23.34
CA ALA A 107 -10.30 12.73 -23.29
C ALA A 107 -10.41 14.17 -23.83
N SER A 108 -9.35 14.96 -23.72
CA SER A 108 -9.25 16.30 -24.32
C SER A 108 -8.92 16.28 -25.82
N GLY A 109 -8.66 15.12 -26.42
CA GLY A 109 -8.41 14.94 -27.85
C GLY A 109 -6.94 14.95 -28.26
N ALA A 110 -6.01 14.70 -27.34
CA ALA A 110 -4.59 14.49 -27.65
C ALA A 110 -4.37 13.10 -28.27
N HIS A 111 -3.52 13.02 -29.31
CA HIS A 111 -3.21 11.76 -30.00
C HIS A 111 -1.70 11.56 -30.18
N GLY A 112 -1.25 10.31 -30.19
CA GLY A 112 0.16 9.95 -30.39
C GLY A 112 1.09 10.68 -29.43
N ASP A 113 2.10 11.36 -29.96
CA ASP A 113 3.11 12.10 -29.19
C ASP A 113 2.55 13.28 -28.39
N GLU A 114 1.36 13.79 -28.74
CA GLU A 114 0.71 14.88 -28.01
C GLU A 114 0.37 14.45 -26.58
N ILE A 115 0.01 13.18 -26.38
CA ILE A 115 -0.40 12.64 -25.07
C ILE A 115 0.73 12.81 -24.06
N GLN A 116 1.96 12.41 -24.42
CA GLN A 116 3.11 12.51 -23.51
C GLN A 116 3.49 13.96 -23.22
N LYS A 117 3.37 14.86 -24.20
CA LYS A 117 3.65 16.29 -24.03
C LYS A 117 2.64 16.96 -23.09
N VAL A 118 1.35 16.67 -23.28
CA VAL A 118 0.28 17.19 -22.41
C VAL A 118 0.41 16.62 -21.00
N VAL A 119 0.68 15.32 -20.84
CA VAL A 119 0.91 14.69 -19.53
C VAL A 119 2.10 15.33 -18.82
N HIS A 120 3.21 15.56 -19.52
CA HIS A 120 4.38 16.19 -18.94
C HIS A 120 4.09 17.63 -18.49
N ALA A 121 3.37 18.42 -19.29
CA ALA A 121 2.97 19.77 -18.92
C ALA A 121 2.01 19.77 -17.70
N LEU A 122 0.99 18.90 -17.71
CA LEU A 122 0.00 18.80 -16.63
C LEU A 122 0.62 18.46 -15.27
N LEU A 123 1.64 17.60 -15.25
CA LEU A 123 2.26 17.13 -14.01
C LEU A 123 3.38 18.05 -13.50
N ASN A 124 3.98 18.89 -14.36
CA ASN A 124 5.11 19.74 -14.00
C ASN A 124 4.74 21.21 -13.81
N GLU A 125 3.64 21.68 -14.39
CA GLU A 125 3.18 23.05 -14.18
C GLU A 125 2.54 23.21 -12.80
N LYS A 126 3.16 24.03 -11.95
CA LYS A 126 2.72 24.33 -10.56
C LYS A 126 1.29 24.91 -10.44
N ARG A 127 0.57 25.15 -11.54
CA ARG A 127 -0.78 25.73 -11.58
C ARG A 127 -1.77 24.95 -12.44
N SER A 128 -1.37 23.81 -12.97
CA SER A 128 -2.26 22.98 -13.78
C SER A 128 -3.10 22.10 -12.85
N ASP A 129 -4.38 22.44 -12.74
CA ASP A 129 -5.36 21.50 -12.20
C ASP A 129 -5.44 20.30 -13.15
N LEU A 130 -5.38 19.07 -12.63
CA LEU A 130 -5.63 17.85 -13.40
C LEU A 130 -7.10 17.77 -13.82
N ASN A 131 -7.46 18.52 -14.86
CA ASN A 131 -8.78 18.53 -15.45
C ASN A 131 -8.72 18.72 -16.97
N THR A 132 -9.85 18.47 -17.62
CA THR A 132 -9.99 18.49 -19.08
C THR A 132 -9.76 19.87 -19.69
N ASN A 133 -10.10 20.95 -18.97
CA ASN A 133 -9.94 22.32 -19.47
C ASN A 133 -8.47 22.72 -19.56
N SER A 134 -7.70 22.49 -18.50
CA SER A 134 -6.25 22.71 -18.48
C SER A 134 -5.57 21.91 -19.59
N ALA A 135 -5.94 20.63 -19.72
CA ALA A 135 -5.38 19.76 -20.76
C ALA A 135 -5.70 20.24 -22.18
N ARG A 136 -6.91 20.78 -22.42
CA ARG A 136 -7.29 21.35 -23.72
C ARG A 136 -6.50 22.62 -24.03
N MET A 137 -6.33 23.52 -23.06
CA MET A 137 -5.50 24.73 -23.25
C MET A 137 -4.05 24.38 -23.60
N ILE A 138 -3.46 23.43 -22.89
CA ILE A 138 -2.10 22.94 -23.17
C ILE A 138 -2.02 22.35 -24.58
N LEU A 139 -3.00 21.52 -24.96
CA LEU A 139 -3.05 20.90 -26.29
C LEU A 139 -3.15 21.94 -27.41
N ASP A 140 -4.00 22.95 -27.24
CA ASP A 140 -4.19 24.01 -28.23
C ASP A 140 -2.92 24.86 -28.40
N ASN A 141 -2.22 25.16 -27.32
CA ASN A 141 -0.93 25.87 -27.37
C ASN A 141 0.13 25.04 -28.10
N LEU A 142 0.25 23.74 -27.78
CA LEU A 142 1.20 22.83 -28.44
C LEU A 142 0.96 22.72 -29.96
N ARG A 143 -0.30 22.83 -30.39
CA ARG A 143 -0.66 22.79 -31.82
C ARG A 143 -0.39 24.11 -32.54
N LYS A 144 -0.56 25.26 -31.86
CA LYS A 144 -0.22 26.59 -32.41
C LYS A 144 1.28 26.74 -32.64
N ASP A 145 2.10 26.31 -31.69
CA ASP A 145 3.57 26.40 -31.79
C ASP A 145 4.15 25.50 -32.91
N LYS A 146 3.40 24.47 -33.34
CA LYS A 146 3.79 23.60 -34.46
C LYS A 146 3.48 24.21 -35.85
N ASN A 147 2.57 25.17 -35.90
CA ASN A 147 2.12 25.82 -37.13
C ASN A 147 2.81 27.17 -37.38
N THR A 148 3.80 27.53 -36.56
CA THR A 148 4.64 28.73 -36.69
C THR A 148 6.07 28.30 -36.97
#